data_AF-A0A168MW35-F1
#
_entry.id   AF-A0A168MW35-F1
#
_cell.length_a   1.000
_cell.length_b   1.000
_cell.length_c   1.000
_cell.angle_alpha   90.00
_cell.angle_beta   90.00
_cell.angle_gamma   90.00
#
_symmetry.space_group_name_H-M   'P 1'
#
loop_
_entity.id
_entity.type
_entity.pdbx_description
1 polymer ?
#
loop_
_entity_poly.entity_id
_entity_poly.type
_entity_poly.pdbx_seq_one_letter_code
_entity_poly.pdbx_strand_id
1 'polypeptide(L)'
;MDACNEFWWCLNNVAKGLWREEVPYVMDMLNHAVRPMLILLLGWKIGYDTNFTVSIGKSGKYMYKRLKESEWNAFLKTYPSGVVKDIWESVFIMCDLFNDMAKELSFIMNVKYNEVEANNSLKFLKDVFVLPKDAEKIY
;
A
#
# COMPACT_ATOMS: atom_id res chain seq x y z
N MET A 1 -2.34 3.65 -14.55
CA MET A 1 -3.25 3.78 -13.39
C MET A 1 -2.62 4.76 -12.42
N ASP A 2 -3.12 5.99 -12.32
CA ASP A 2 -2.48 7.06 -11.53
C ASP A 2 -2.37 6.71 -10.04
N ALA A 3 -3.32 5.92 -9.53
CA ALA A 3 -3.31 5.39 -8.17
C ALA A 3 -2.05 4.54 -7.87
N CYS A 4 -1.51 3.83 -8.85
CA CYS A 4 -0.28 3.05 -8.69
C CYS A 4 0.93 3.97 -8.50
N ASN A 5 1.04 5.00 -9.34
CA ASN A 5 2.16 5.93 -9.26
C ASN A 5 2.12 6.70 -7.93
N GLU A 6 0.94 7.18 -7.52
CA GLU A 6 0.77 7.87 -6.24
C GLU A 6 1.17 6.98 -5.05
N PHE A 7 0.74 5.71 -5.05
CA PHE A 7 1.11 4.76 -4.00
C PHE A 7 2.64 4.60 -3.88
N TRP A 8 3.31 4.27 -4.99
CA TRP A 8 4.76 3.99 -4.98
C TRP A 8 5.59 5.25 -4.72
N TRP A 9 5.15 6.40 -5.22
CA TRP A 9 5.81 7.67 -4.97
C TRP A 9 5.72 8.07 -3.50
N CYS A 10 4.53 8.04 -2.90
CA CYS A 10 4.32 8.38 -1.49
C CYS A 10 5.00 7.38 -0.54
N LEU A 11 5.15 6.12 -0.93
CA LEU A 11 5.86 5.10 -0.15
C LEU A 11 7.30 5.50 0.17
N ASN A 12 7.96 6.24 -0.73
CA ASN A 12 9.33 6.73 -0.49
C ASN A 12 9.42 7.66 0.72
N ASN A 13 8.37 8.45 0.98
CA ASN A 13 8.30 9.33 2.15
C ASN A 13 8.03 8.53 3.43
N VAL A 14 7.19 7.50 3.35
CA VAL A 14 6.95 6.55 4.45
C VAL A 14 8.25 5.86 4.87
N ALA A 15 9.04 5.37 3.91
CA ALA A 15 10.32 4.72 4.18
C ALA A 15 11.29 5.66 4.94
N LYS A 16 11.42 6.92 4.47
CA LYS A 16 12.27 7.93 5.11
C LYS A 16 11.79 8.27 6.52
N GLY A 17 10.47 8.50 6.69
CA GLY A 17 9.88 8.80 7.99
C GLY A 17 10.06 7.65 8.98
N LEU A 18 9.92 6.40 8.52
CA LEU A 18 10.16 5.23 9.36
C LEU A 18 11.62 5.08 9.78
N TRP A 19 12.56 5.34 8.89
CA TRP A 19 13.98 5.33 9.23
C TRP A 19 14.32 6.39 10.29
N ARG A 20 13.67 7.57 10.23
CA ARG A 20 13.78 8.64 11.24
C ARG A 20 12.90 8.45 12.48
N GLU A 21 12.07 7.40 12.51
CA GLU A 21 11.10 7.12 13.58
C GLU A 21 10.09 8.26 13.80
N GLU A 22 9.73 8.97 12.73
CA GLU A 22 8.73 10.04 12.71
C GLU A 22 7.31 9.45 12.68
N VAL A 23 6.92 8.71 13.72
CA VAL A 23 5.69 7.90 13.76
C VAL A 23 4.42 8.71 13.39
N PRO A 24 4.15 9.91 13.92
CA PRO A 24 2.96 10.67 13.54
C PRO A 24 2.90 10.99 12.04
N TYR A 25 4.03 11.43 11.46
CA TYR A 25 4.13 11.73 10.03
C TYR A 25 3.91 10.47 9.18
N VAL A 26 4.51 9.35 9.57
CA VAL A 26 4.31 8.07 8.88
C VAL A 26 2.85 7.65 8.93
N MET A 27 2.19 7.78 10.08
CA MET A 27 0.77 7.43 10.21
C MET A 27 -0.12 8.34 9.36
N ASP A 28 0.17 9.65 9.28
CA ASP A 28 -0.53 10.57 8.38
C ASP A 28 -0.35 10.16 6.91
N MET A 29 0.88 9.88 6.49
CA MET A 29 1.17 9.41 5.14
C MET A 29 0.43 8.09 4.81
N LEU A 30 0.43 7.14 5.74
CA LEU A 30 -0.30 5.87 5.58
C LEU A 30 -1.80 6.08 5.48
N ASN A 31 -2.37 6.93 6.33
CA ASN A 31 -3.81 7.13 6.43
C ASN A 31 -4.38 7.99 5.28
N HIS A 32 -3.61 8.94 4.79
CA HIS A 32 -4.12 9.98 3.88
C HIS A 32 -3.55 9.92 2.46
N ALA A 33 -2.39 9.30 2.24
CA ALA A 33 -1.79 9.18 0.91
C ALA A 33 -1.74 7.72 0.42
N VAL A 34 -1.16 6.82 1.21
CA VAL A 34 -0.82 5.46 0.73
C VAL A 34 -2.01 4.49 0.80
N ARG A 35 -2.61 4.27 1.98
CA ARG A 35 -3.72 3.31 2.13
C ARG A 35 -4.97 3.67 1.31
N PRO A 36 -5.33 4.96 1.08
CA PRO A 36 -6.42 5.31 0.18
C PRO A 36 -6.25 4.76 -1.25
N MET A 37 -5.02 4.68 -1.77
CA MET A 37 -4.77 4.07 -3.08
C MET A 37 -5.04 2.56 -3.05
N LEU A 38 -4.67 1.86 -1.97
CA LEU A 38 -5.00 0.44 -1.80
C LEU A 38 -6.52 0.22 -1.73
N ILE A 39 -7.23 1.06 -0.97
CA ILE A 39 -8.71 1.01 -0.90
C ILE A 39 -9.33 1.22 -2.28
N LEU A 40 -8.76 2.11 -3.09
CA LEU A 40 -9.23 2.37 -4.46
C LEU A 40 -9.06 1.12 -5.36
N LEU A 41 -7.89 0.46 -5.34
CA LEU A 41 -7.66 -0.77 -6.10
C LEU A 41 -8.59 -1.90 -5.66
N LEU A 42 -8.71 -2.15 -4.35
CA LEU A 42 -9.65 -3.15 -3.82
C LEU A 42 -11.11 -2.81 -4.19
N GLY A 43 -11.44 -1.52 -4.22
CA GLY A 43 -12.72 -1.02 -4.71
C GLY A 43 -12.96 -1.30 -6.18
N TRP A 44 -11.95 -1.13 -7.05
CA TRP A 44 -12.05 -1.49 -8.46
C TRP A 44 -12.21 -2.98 -8.65
N LYS A 45 -11.47 -3.82 -7.92
CA LYS A 45 -11.64 -5.28 -7.96
C LYS A 45 -13.08 -5.67 -7.67
N ILE A 46 -13.63 -5.20 -6.55
CA ILE A 46 -15.03 -5.44 -6.19
C ILE A 46 -15.99 -4.87 -7.25
N GLY A 47 -15.66 -3.70 -7.81
CA GLY A 47 -16.41 -3.08 -8.89
C GLY A 47 -16.50 -3.97 -10.12
N TYR A 48 -15.38 -4.49 -10.60
CA TYR A 48 -15.33 -5.43 -11.72
C TYR A 48 -16.10 -6.72 -11.42
N ASP A 49 -15.93 -7.30 -10.23
CA ASP A 49 -16.62 -8.53 -9.82
C ASP A 49 -18.15 -8.39 -9.70
N THR A 50 -18.64 -7.16 -9.58
CA THR A 50 -20.06 -6.86 -9.31
C THR A 50 -20.70 -5.96 -10.37
N ASN A 51 -20.03 -5.69 -11.47
CA ASN A 51 -20.44 -4.69 -12.47
C ASN A 51 -20.79 -3.33 -11.85
N PHE A 52 -20.02 -2.92 -10.83
CA PHE A 52 -20.15 -1.65 -10.11
C PHE A 52 -21.53 -1.40 -9.48
N THR A 53 -22.30 -2.46 -9.21
CA THR A 53 -23.65 -2.37 -8.62
C THR A 53 -23.64 -2.21 -7.09
N VAL A 54 -22.48 -2.28 -6.45
CA VAL A 54 -22.34 -2.18 -4.98
C VAL A 54 -21.33 -1.12 -4.57
N SER A 55 -21.54 -0.54 -3.38
CA SER A 55 -20.58 0.36 -2.74
C SER A 55 -19.71 -0.38 -1.74
N ILE A 56 -18.41 -0.06 -1.70
CA ILE A 56 -17.51 -0.51 -0.64
C ILE A 56 -17.72 0.22 0.69
N GLY A 57 -18.59 1.24 0.71
CA GLY A 57 -18.85 2.10 1.87
C GLY A 57 -17.70 3.07 2.17
N LYS A 58 -17.96 4.05 3.04
CA LYS A 58 -16.94 5.01 3.51
C LYS A 58 -15.73 4.24 4.05
N SER A 59 -14.54 4.60 3.57
CA SER A 59 -13.25 3.97 3.95
C SER A 59 -13.19 2.46 3.70
N GLY A 60 -13.97 1.92 2.76
CA GLY A 60 -13.93 0.49 2.43
C GLY A 60 -14.56 -0.42 3.49
N LYS A 61 -15.40 0.12 4.39
CA LYS A 61 -15.99 -0.63 5.52
C LYS A 61 -16.85 -1.85 5.14
N TYR A 62 -17.22 -2.02 3.87
CA TYR A 62 -17.98 -3.18 3.37
C TYR A 62 -17.17 -4.15 2.52
N MET A 63 -15.87 -3.90 2.31
CA MET A 63 -15.02 -4.77 1.48
C MET A 63 -14.95 -6.21 2.00
N TYR A 64 -15.06 -6.42 3.32
CA TYR A 64 -15.12 -7.75 3.95
C TYR A 64 -16.23 -8.66 3.42
N LYS A 65 -17.29 -8.10 2.82
CA LYS A 65 -18.40 -8.87 2.25
C LYS A 65 -18.07 -9.51 0.90
N ARG A 66 -16.96 -9.08 0.27
CA ARG A 66 -16.66 -9.36 -1.15
C ARG A 66 -15.22 -9.83 -1.37
N LEU A 67 -14.27 -9.32 -0.60
CA LEU A 67 -12.89 -9.78 -0.65
C LEU A 67 -12.76 -11.20 -0.11
N LYS A 68 -11.75 -11.92 -0.61
CA LYS A 68 -11.33 -13.18 0.01
C LYS A 68 -10.87 -12.89 1.44
N GLU A 69 -11.02 -13.87 2.32
CA GLU A 69 -10.59 -13.75 3.72
C GLU A 69 -9.11 -13.37 3.83
N SER A 70 -8.25 -13.94 2.98
CA SER A 70 -6.82 -13.62 2.93
C SER A 70 -6.55 -12.15 2.56
N GLU A 71 -7.26 -11.61 1.57
CA GLU A 71 -7.14 -10.21 1.12
C GLU A 71 -7.64 -9.26 2.21
N TRP A 72 -8.77 -9.58 2.83
CA TRP A 72 -9.33 -8.77 3.93
C TRP A 72 -8.40 -8.77 5.16
N ASN A 73 -7.87 -9.93 5.54
CA ASN A 73 -6.93 -10.04 6.65
C ASN A 73 -5.61 -9.31 6.33
N ALA A 74 -5.10 -9.40 5.11
CA ALA A 74 -3.93 -8.62 4.68
C ALA A 74 -4.21 -7.11 4.74
N PHE A 75 -5.38 -6.66 4.28
CA PHE A 75 -5.80 -5.27 4.38
C PHE A 75 -5.87 -4.78 5.84
N LEU A 76 -6.44 -5.57 6.75
CA LEU A 76 -6.49 -5.22 8.18
C LEU A 76 -5.10 -5.15 8.82
N LYS A 77 -4.17 -6.03 8.41
CA LYS A 77 -2.77 -5.97 8.86
C LYS A 77 -2.02 -4.72 8.41
N THR A 78 -2.61 -3.89 7.55
CA THR A 78 -2.05 -2.58 7.19
C THR A 78 -2.34 -1.46 8.21
N TYR A 79 -3.05 -1.76 9.31
CA TYR A 79 -3.30 -0.87 10.44
C TYR A 79 -2.40 -1.25 11.63
N PRO A 80 -1.22 -0.61 11.78
CA PRO A 80 -0.27 -0.95 12.84
C PRO A 80 -0.65 -0.35 14.20
N SER A 81 -0.04 -0.88 15.26
CA SER A 81 -0.21 -0.45 16.66
C SER A 81 0.47 0.90 17.00
N GLY A 82 1.20 1.50 16.06
CA GLY A 82 2.06 2.68 16.28
C GLY A 82 3.49 2.35 16.71
N VAL A 83 3.80 1.07 17.00
CA VAL A 83 5.18 0.62 17.24
C VAL A 83 5.94 0.56 15.92
N VAL A 84 7.13 1.15 15.85
CA VAL A 84 7.94 1.26 14.61
C VAL A 84 8.08 -0.08 13.88
N LYS A 85 8.38 -1.16 14.61
CA LYS A 85 8.48 -2.52 14.05
C LYS A 85 7.18 -2.96 13.38
N ASP A 86 6.05 -2.76 14.04
CA ASP A 86 4.72 -3.13 13.54
C ASP A 86 4.36 -2.29 12.30
N ILE A 87 4.75 -1.01 12.29
CA ILE A 87 4.51 -0.15 11.11
C ILE A 87 5.32 -0.63 9.91
N TRP A 88 6.60 -1.00 10.09
CA TRP A 88 7.39 -1.62 9.02
C TRP A 88 6.73 -2.88 8.46
N GLU A 89 6.30 -3.79 9.34
CA GLU A 89 5.60 -5.01 8.94
C GLU A 89 4.31 -4.70 8.16
N SER A 90 3.48 -3.79 8.67
CA SER A 90 2.25 -3.34 8.00
C SER A 90 2.53 -2.72 6.63
N VAL A 91 3.63 -1.98 6.46
CA VAL A 91 4.01 -1.35 5.18
C VAL A 91 4.42 -2.42 4.16
N PHE A 92 5.21 -3.42 4.55
CA PHE A 92 5.58 -4.51 3.63
C PHE A 92 4.36 -5.31 3.19
N ILE A 93 3.47 -5.67 4.13
CA ILE A 93 2.21 -6.35 3.82
C ILE A 93 1.35 -5.50 2.87
N MET A 94 1.29 -4.17 3.09
CA MET A 94 0.56 -3.26 2.22
C MET A 94 1.16 -3.23 0.81
N CYS A 95 2.49 -3.25 0.67
CA CYS A 95 3.17 -3.28 -0.63
C CYS A 95 2.90 -4.56 -1.40
N ASP A 96 2.98 -5.72 -0.74
CA ASP A 96 2.72 -7.01 -1.37
C ASP A 96 1.26 -7.09 -1.85
N LEU A 97 0.30 -6.74 -0.98
CA LEU A 97 -1.11 -6.71 -1.35
C LEU A 97 -1.39 -5.71 -2.49
N PHE A 98 -0.78 -4.52 -2.46
CA PHE A 98 -0.97 -3.52 -3.50
C PHE A 98 -0.43 -4.00 -4.85
N ASN A 99 0.78 -4.57 -4.87
CA ASN A 99 1.42 -5.08 -6.08
C ASN A 99 0.62 -6.21 -6.72
N ASP A 100 0.12 -7.15 -5.92
CA ASP A 100 -0.71 -8.25 -6.41
C ASP A 100 -2.03 -7.74 -7.02
N MET A 101 -2.70 -6.81 -6.34
CA MET A 101 -3.95 -6.21 -6.84
C MET A 101 -3.70 -5.35 -8.09
N ALA A 102 -2.60 -4.60 -8.15
CA ALA A 102 -2.25 -3.78 -9.31
C ALA A 102 -2.00 -4.65 -10.55
N LYS A 103 -1.29 -5.78 -10.38
CA LYS A 103 -1.06 -6.76 -11.45
C LYS A 103 -2.37 -7.37 -11.94
N GLU A 104 -3.19 -7.87 -11.02
CA GLU A 104 -4.50 -8.46 -11.33
C GLU A 104 -5.38 -7.48 -12.12
N LEU A 105 -5.54 -6.26 -11.62
CA LEU A 105 -6.37 -5.24 -12.27
C LEU A 105 -5.79 -4.78 -13.59
N SER A 106 -4.47 -4.65 -13.71
CA SER A 106 -3.83 -4.29 -14.98
C SER A 106 -4.17 -5.27 -16.09
N PHE A 107 -4.24 -6.56 -15.75
CA PHE A 107 -4.63 -7.63 -16.66
C PHE A 107 -6.13 -7.56 -16.99
N ILE A 108 -7.01 -7.45 -15.99
CA ILE A 108 -8.47 -7.36 -16.17
C ILE A 108 -8.86 -6.14 -17.02
N MET A 109 -8.22 -5.00 -16.76
CA MET A 109 -8.53 -3.72 -17.40
C MET A 109 -7.82 -3.53 -18.74
N ASN A 110 -6.89 -4.41 -19.10
CA ASN A 110 -5.98 -4.26 -20.24
C ASN A 110 -5.26 -2.89 -20.24
N VAL A 111 -4.70 -2.51 -19.08
CA VAL A 111 -3.94 -1.26 -18.89
C VAL A 111 -2.54 -1.57 -18.38
N LYS A 112 -1.58 -0.68 -18.66
CA LYS A 112 -0.20 -0.86 -18.19
C LYS A 112 -0.07 -0.55 -16.70
N TYR A 113 0.52 -1.49 -15.96
CA TYR A 113 1.08 -1.25 -14.63
C TYR A 113 2.60 -1.05 -14.74
N ASN A 114 3.12 0.01 -14.11
CA ASN A 114 4.54 0.32 -14.15
C ASN A 114 5.31 -0.54 -13.12
N GLU A 115 5.55 -1.81 -13.46
CA GLU A 115 6.28 -2.73 -12.58
C GLU A 115 7.72 -2.28 -12.30
N VAL A 116 8.34 -1.53 -13.21
CA VAL A 116 9.69 -0.97 -12.99
C VAL A 116 9.68 0.00 -11.81
N GLU A 117 8.72 0.92 -11.79
CA GLU A 117 8.55 1.88 -10.70
C GLU A 117 8.20 1.20 -9.37
N ALA A 118 7.32 0.20 -9.42
CA ALA A 118 6.97 -0.61 -8.25
C ALA A 118 8.18 -1.34 -7.67
N ASN A 119 8.94 -2.03 -8.52
CA ASN A 119 10.14 -2.78 -8.11
C ASN A 119 11.23 -1.85 -7.57
N ASN A 120 11.43 -0.68 -8.18
CA ASN A 120 12.40 0.31 -7.71
C ASN A 120 12.00 0.89 -6.33
N SER A 121 10.71 1.18 -6.13
CA SER A 121 10.20 1.72 -4.88
C SER A 121 10.23 0.67 -3.75
N LEU A 122 9.89 -0.59 -4.07
CA LEU A 122 10.03 -1.70 -3.12
C LEU A 122 11.49 -1.98 -2.77
N LYS A 123 12.39 -1.89 -3.75
CA LYS A 123 13.83 -2.00 -3.50
C LYS A 123 14.29 -0.87 -2.57
N PHE A 124 13.91 0.37 -2.84
CA PHE A 124 14.22 1.51 -1.99
C PHE A 124 13.75 1.30 -0.54
N LEU A 125 12.50 0.85 -0.36
CA LEU A 125 11.95 0.53 0.96
C LEU A 125 12.80 -0.53 1.70
N LYS A 126 13.19 -1.60 1.00
CA LYS A 126 14.02 -2.67 1.56
C LYS A 126 15.42 -2.19 1.93
N ASP A 127 16.04 -1.37 1.08
CA ASP A 127 17.36 -0.78 1.33
C ASP A 127 17.31 0.13 2.58
N VAL A 128 16.27 0.98 2.70
CA VAL A 128 16.08 1.86 3.87
C VAL A 128 15.81 1.07 5.15
N PHE A 129 15.07 -0.05 5.06
CA PHE A 129 14.77 -0.89 6.23
C PHE A 129 16.02 -1.50 6.87
N VAL A 130 17.01 -1.88 6.06
CA VAL A 130 18.28 -2.45 6.55
C VAL A 130 19.37 -1.40 6.78
N LEU A 131 19.09 -0.12 6.47
CA LEU A 131 20.06 0.95 6.58
C LEU A 131 20.40 1.22 8.06
N PRO A 132 21.69 1.25 8.43
CA PRO A 132 22.13 1.59 9.77
C PRO A 132 21.63 2.98 10.21
N LYS A 133 21.43 3.15 11.53
CA LYS A 133 20.92 4.41 12.10
C LYS A 133 21.95 5.54 12.11
N ASP A 134 23.23 5.20 11.98
CA ASP A 134 24.37 6.10 11.86
C ASP A 134 24.70 6.46 10.41
N ALA A 135 23.92 5.97 9.44
CA ALA A 135 24.11 6.34 8.04
C ALA A 135 23.78 7.83 7.83
N GLU A 136 24.74 8.58 7.27
CA GLU A 136 24.54 10.00 6.94
C GLU A 136 23.68 10.20 5.67
N LYS A 137 23.60 9.17 4.82
CA LYS A 137 22.85 9.19 3.55
C LYS A 137 22.23 7.82 3.26
N ILE A 138 21.11 7.85 2.55
CA ILE A 138 20.45 6.63 2.05
C ILE A 138 21.12 6.15 0.74
N TYR A 139 21.75 7.07 -0.01
CA TYR A 139 22.65 6.83 -1.15
C TYR A 139 23.71 7.93 -1.26
#